data_AF-A0A382TIJ1-F1
#
_entry.id   AF-A0A382TIJ1-F1
#
_cell.length_a   1.000
_cell.length_b   1.000
_cell.length_c   1.000
_cell.angle_alpha   90.00
_cell.angle_beta   90.00
_cell.angle_gamma   90.00
#
_symmetry.space_group_name_H-M   'P 1'
#
loop_
_entity.id
_entity.type
_entity.pdbx_description
1 polymer ?
#
loop_
_entity_poly.entity_id
_entity_poly.type
_entity_poly.pdbx_seq_one_letter_code
_entity_poly.pdbx_strand_id
1 'polypeptide(L)'
;VPFIEAIRLPLKAVLVSPRFLFRAESQPKPDDTKAVHPLDEFALASRLSFFLWSTMPDERLFELAAKGQLRANLPAEVRRMLAHDKARELTENFAGQWLQLRDLDLVTPDPKRFPVFDGKLRKAMRAETETFFHYLLRENRPVTEFLDADYTFINAPLARHYGLSSKFGDGLQRVSLKERGLPRRGVLTHASVLTLTSNPTRTSPVKRGKWVLDNILGTPAKEPPPDVPELVENSPESGGKTLREQLAVHSEKPLCASCHTSMDAIGFALENYDAIGRWRERDAGKPIDADGKLATGETFS
;
A
#
# COMPACT_ATOMS: atom_id res chain seq x y z
N VAL A 1 3.07 28.59 47.66
CA VAL A 1 3.15 27.27 46.99
C VAL A 1 4.15 27.38 45.86
N PRO A 2 5.19 26.53 45.78
CA PRO A 2 6.12 26.49 44.65
C PRO A 2 5.37 26.27 43.32
N PHE A 3 5.83 26.90 42.24
CA PHE A 3 5.18 26.83 40.92
C PHE A 3 4.84 25.40 40.48
N ILE A 4 5.80 24.48 40.61
CA ILE A 4 5.63 23.06 40.23
C ILE A 4 4.52 22.37 41.04
N GLU A 5 4.36 22.70 42.32
CA GLU A 5 3.28 22.16 43.14
C GLU A 5 1.92 22.77 42.77
N ALA A 6 1.90 24.06 42.43
CA ALA A 6 0.68 24.76 42.03
C ALA A 6 0.13 24.25 40.69
N ILE A 7 0.99 23.93 39.71
CA ILE A 7 0.55 23.43 38.40
C ILE A 7 0.20 21.94 38.39
N ARG A 8 0.62 21.17 39.40
CA ARG A 8 0.49 19.71 39.41
C ARG A 8 -0.97 19.26 39.33
N LEU A 9 -1.86 19.86 40.12
CA LEU A 9 -3.27 19.48 40.16
C LEU A 9 -4.01 19.88 38.85
N PRO A 10 -3.89 21.12 38.35
CA PRO A 10 -4.45 21.49 37.05
C PRO A 10 -3.94 20.60 35.90
N LEU A 11 -2.64 20.33 35.83
CA LEU A 11 -2.08 19.52 34.75
C LEU A 11 -2.60 18.07 34.80
N LYS A 12 -2.70 17.47 36.00
CA LYS A 12 -3.36 16.17 36.16
C LYS A 12 -4.80 16.21 35.67
N ALA A 13 -5.57 17.23 36.05
CA ALA A 13 -6.97 17.36 35.62
C ALA A 13 -7.10 17.48 34.09
N VAL A 14 -6.19 18.22 33.44
CA VAL A 14 -6.14 18.29 31.97
C VAL A 14 -5.82 16.93 31.36
N LEU A 15 -4.77 16.26 31.81
CA LEU A 15 -4.30 14.99 31.22
C LEU A 15 -5.27 13.82 31.40
N VAL A 16 -6.12 13.85 32.43
CA VAL A 16 -7.16 12.81 32.67
C VAL A 16 -8.54 13.23 32.18
N SER A 17 -8.68 14.45 31.62
CA SER A 17 -9.96 14.92 31.10
C SER A 17 -10.38 14.10 29.88
N PRO A 18 -11.64 13.66 29.79
CA PRO A 18 -12.17 13.06 28.57
C PRO A 18 -12.00 13.95 27.33
N ARG A 19 -12.02 15.28 27.51
CA ARG A 19 -11.82 16.23 26.40
C ARG A 19 -10.38 16.30 25.90
N PHE A 20 -9.42 15.81 26.68
CA PHE A 20 -8.02 15.66 26.29
C PHE A 20 -7.76 14.26 25.71
N LEU A 21 -8.30 13.22 26.34
CA LEU A 21 -8.10 11.82 25.96
C LEU A 21 -8.88 11.43 24.69
N PHE A 22 -10.05 12.03 24.48
CA PHE A 22 -10.92 11.74 23.34
C PHE A 22 -11.08 12.96 22.45
N ARG A 23 -11.15 12.71 21.14
CA ARG A 23 -11.61 13.68 20.16
C ARG A 23 -13.13 13.71 20.20
N ALA A 24 -13.69 14.50 21.10
CA ALA A 24 -15.12 14.61 21.29
C ALA A 24 -15.75 15.52 20.22
N GLU A 25 -16.73 15.00 19.49
CA GLU A 25 -17.60 15.77 18.60
C GLU A 25 -18.91 16.00 19.37
N SER A 26 -19.24 17.27 19.64
CA SER A 26 -20.45 17.60 20.41
C SER A 26 -21.70 17.32 19.58
N GLN A 27 -22.58 16.45 20.07
CA GLN A 27 -23.88 16.20 19.44
C GLN A 27 -24.96 17.07 20.10
N PRO A 28 -25.55 18.07 19.40
CA PRO A 28 -26.57 18.94 19.98
C PRO A 28 -27.89 18.22 20.30
N LYS A 29 -28.17 17.12 19.58
CA LYS A 29 -29.38 16.29 19.72
C LYS A 29 -28.99 14.81 19.81
N PRO A 30 -28.41 14.36 20.93
CA PRO A 30 -27.87 13.01 21.05
C PRO A 30 -28.94 11.90 20.95
N ASP A 31 -30.19 12.20 21.27
CA ASP A 31 -31.29 11.23 21.26
C ASP A 31 -31.98 11.08 19.88
N ASP A 32 -31.65 11.96 18.92
CA ASP A 32 -32.22 11.91 17.56
C ASP A 32 -31.24 11.24 16.59
N THR A 33 -31.42 9.93 16.39
CA THR A 33 -30.57 9.12 15.51
C THR A 33 -30.62 9.52 14.03
N LYS A 34 -31.56 10.39 13.63
CA LYS A 34 -31.68 10.91 12.26
C LYS A 34 -31.13 12.33 12.11
N ALA A 35 -30.84 13.03 13.21
CA ALA A 35 -30.35 14.40 13.17
C ALA A 35 -28.89 14.48 12.70
N VAL A 36 -28.68 14.91 11.45
CA VAL A 36 -27.35 15.28 10.95
C VAL A 36 -27.06 16.73 11.36
N HIS A 37 -25.91 16.96 11.97
CA HIS A 37 -25.43 18.30 12.33
C HIS A 37 -23.99 18.49 11.86
N PRO A 38 -23.60 19.71 11.47
CA PRO A 38 -22.21 19.99 11.15
C PRO A 38 -21.34 19.91 12.41
N LEU A 39 -20.11 19.47 12.24
CA LEU A 39 -19.08 19.61 13.28
C LEU A 39 -18.88 21.09 13.59
N ASP A 40 -18.66 21.42 14.87
CA ASP A 40 -18.17 22.74 15.24
C ASP A 40 -16.78 22.98 14.65
N GLU A 41 -16.34 24.24 14.64
CA GLU A 41 -15.11 24.62 13.94
C GLU A 41 -13.85 24.01 14.58
N PHE A 42 -13.81 23.82 15.90
CA PHE A 42 -12.68 23.20 16.59
C PHE A 42 -12.65 21.68 16.37
N ALA A 43 -13.82 21.04 16.35
CA ALA A 43 -13.97 19.64 15.96
C ALA A 43 -13.53 19.43 14.49
N LEU A 44 -13.91 20.34 13.58
CA LEU A 44 -13.48 20.32 12.18
C LEU A 44 -11.95 20.48 12.05
N ALA A 45 -11.35 21.43 12.76
CA ALA A 45 -9.89 21.63 12.80
C ALA A 45 -9.17 20.37 13.30
N SER A 46 -9.67 19.79 14.39
CA SER A 46 -9.13 18.57 14.99
C SER A 46 -9.24 17.39 14.01
N ARG A 47 -10.40 17.19 13.39
CA ARG A 47 -10.59 16.12 12.40
C ARG A 47 -9.67 16.28 11.21
N LEU A 48 -9.53 17.50 10.68
CA LEU A 48 -8.66 17.79 9.53
C LEU A 48 -7.17 17.53 9.85
N SER A 49 -6.69 18.03 10.99
CA SER A 49 -5.29 17.87 11.42
C SER A 49 -4.92 16.42 11.70
N PHE A 50 -5.76 15.67 12.42
CA PHE A 50 -5.47 14.26 12.67
C PHE A 50 -5.63 13.39 11.42
N PHE A 51 -6.50 13.78 10.48
CA PHE A 51 -6.64 13.09 9.20
C PHE A 51 -5.42 13.29 8.30
N LEU A 52 -4.97 14.54 8.12
CA LEU A 52 -3.89 14.85 7.17
C LEU A 52 -2.49 14.77 7.77
N TRP A 53 -2.33 15.09 9.05
CA TRP A 53 -1.03 15.23 9.72
C TRP A 53 -0.86 14.33 10.94
N SER A 54 -1.89 13.56 11.31
CA SER A 54 -1.87 12.66 12.47
C SER A 54 -1.41 13.32 13.79
N THR A 55 -1.66 14.62 13.92
CA THR A 55 -1.31 15.43 15.09
C THR A 55 -2.31 16.57 15.26
N MET A 56 -2.14 17.35 16.33
CA MET A 56 -3.02 18.47 16.67
C MET A 56 -3.06 19.57 15.59
N PRO A 57 -4.13 20.39 15.55
CA PRO A 57 -4.19 21.56 14.68
C PRO A 57 -3.01 22.50 14.93
N ASP A 58 -2.56 23.19 13.87
CA ASP A 58 -1.64 24.31 14.04
C ASP A 58 -2.37 25.58 14.47
N GLU A 59 -1.60 26.61 14.85
CA GLU A 59 -2.16 27.91 15.28
C GLU A 59 -3.14 28.49 14.26
N ARG A 60 -2.81 28.39 12.96
CA ARG A 60 -3.67 28.89 11.90
C ARG A 60 -5.05 28.21 11.88
N LEU A 61 -5.09 26.88 12.01
CA LEU A 61 -6.37 26.16 12.12
C LEU A 61 -7.13 26.55 13.38
N PHE A 62 -6.46 26.72 14.53
CA PHE A 62 -7.09 27.18 15.76
C PHE A 62 -7.67 28.60 15.62
N GLU A 63 -6.94 29.51 15.00
CA GLU A 63 -7.41 30.89 14.77
C GLU A 63 -8.62 30.95 13.86
N LEU A 64 -8.59 30.20 12.74
CA LEU A 64 -9.72 30.11 11.83
C LEU A 64 -10.93 29.50 12.52
N ALA A 65 -10.73 28.49 13.36
CA ALA A 65 -11.80 27.87 14.12
C ALA A 65 -12.41 28.83 15.14
N ALA A 66 -11.57 29.53 15.91
CA ALA A 66 -12.00 30.54 16.88
C ALA A 66 -12.80 31.69 16.24
N LYS A 67 -12.48 32.06 15.00
CA LYS A 67 -13.16 33.11 14.24
C LYS A 67 -14.42 32.61 13.51
N GLY A 68 -14.74 31.32 13.52
CA GLY A 68 -15.87 30.80 12.74
C GLY A 68 -15.62 30.73 11.23
N GLN A 69 -14.35 30.70 10.81
CA GLN A 69 -13.94 30.90 9.41
C GLN A 69 -13.28 29.67 8.77
N LEU A 70 -13.03 28.59 9.52
CA LEU A 70 -12.32 27.43 8.97
C LEU A 70 -13.12 26.78 7.85
N ARG A 71 -14.43 26.55 8.04
CA ARG A 71 -15.26 25.91 7.00
C ARG A 71 -15.28 26.70 5.68
N ALA A 72 -15.34 28.03 5.76
CA ALA A 72 -15.30 28.90 4.58
C ALA A 72 -13.95 28.86 3.85
N ASN A 73 -12.86 28.54 4.56
CA ASN A 73 -11.50 28.49 4.02
C ASN A 73 -10.99 27.05 3.80
N LEU A 74 -11.85 26.04 3.95
CA LEU A 74 -11.45 24.63 4.01
C LEU A 74 -10.64 24.16 2.79
N PRO A 75 -11.01 24.45 1.53
CA PRO A 75 -10.21 24.02 0.38
C PRO A 75 -8.80 24.64 0.31
N ALA A 76 -8.61 25.84 0.86
CA ALA A 76 -7.30 26.47 0.95
C ALA A 76 -6.45 25.81 2.04
N GLU A 77 -7.03 25.53 3.21
CA GLU A 77 -6.34 24.86 4.31
C GLU A 77 -5.96 23.42 3.97
N VAL A 78 -6.85 22.66 3.31
CA VAL A 78 -6.54 21.30 2.85
C VAL A 78 -5.31 21.30 1.92
N ARG A 79 -5.28 22.18 0.91
CA ARG A 79 -4.14 22.29 -0.02
C ARG A 79 -2.85 22.68 0.69
N ARG A 80 -2.91 23.66 1.59
CA ARG A 80 -1.76 24.07 2.42
C ARG A 80 -1.24 22.91 3.25
N MET A 81 -2.13 22.17 3.88
CA MET A 81 -1.77 21.06 4.75
C MET A 81 -1.17 19.90 3.97
N LEU A 82 -1.72 19.56 2.80
CA LEU A 82 -1.17 18.53 1.91
C LEU A 82 0.22 18.89 1.37
N ALA A 83 0.52 20.18 1.19
CA ALA A 83 1.84 20.65 0.75
C ALA A 83 2.90 20.65 1.87
N HIS A 84 2.50 20.52 3.13
CA HIS A 84 3.38 20.53 4.29
C HIS A 84 3.97 19.13 4.56
N ASP A 85 5.20 19.04 5.06
CA ASP A 85 5.91 17.76 5.24
C ASP A 85 5.19 16.79 6.21
N LYS A 86 4.41 17.33 7.16
CA LYS A 86 3.53 16.54 8.03
C LYS A 86 2.51 15.69 7.26
N ALA A 87 2.17 16.02 6.01
CA ALA A 87 1.29 15.20 5.17
C ALA A 87 1.89 13.84 4.79
N ARG A 88 3.18 13.61 5.05
CA ARG A 88 3.77 12.27 4.98
C ARG A 88 3.07 11.29 5.92
N GLU A 89 2.54 11.75 7.06
CA GLU A 89 1.78 10.90 7.98
C GLU A 89 0.52 10.33 7.32
N LEU A 90 -0.20 11.12 6.50
CA LEU A 90 -1.32 10.61 5.71
C LEU A 90 -0.86 9.50 4.76
N THR A 91 0.31 9.65 4.14
CA THR A 91 0.87 8.63 3.24
C THR A 91 1.18 7.35 4.00
N GLU A 92 1.96 7.43 5.08
CA GLU A 92 2.37 6.26 5.87
C GLU A 92 1.16 5.54 6.50
N ASN A 93 0.12 6.30 6.86
CA ASN A 93 -1.09 5.72 7.44
C ASN A 93 -2.05 5.16 6.40
N PHE A 94 -2.38 5.94 5.37
CA PHE A 94 -3.36 5.55 4.37
C PHE A 94 -2.77 4.53 3.39
N ALA A 95 -1.65 4.83 2.72
CA ALA A 95 -1.03 3.92 1.77
C ALA A 95 -0.48 2.66 2.48
N GLY A 96 0.00 2.79 3.72
CA GLY A 96 0.43 1.66 4.54
C GLY A 96 -0.68 0.65 4.82
N GLN A 97 -1.93 1.11 4.97
CA GLN A 97 -3.11 0.24 5.14
C GLN A 97 -3.67 -0.23 3.80
N TRP A 98 -3.93 0.72 2.89
CA TRP A 98 -4.54 0.44 1.59
C TRP A 98 -3.69 -0.51 0.74
N LEU A 99 -2.39 -0.27 0.63
CA LEU A 99 -1.49 -1.14 -0.13
C LEU A 99 -0.84 -2.21 0.75
N GLN A 100 -1.28 -2.32 2.01
CA GLN A 100 -0.81 -3.32 3.00
C GLN A 100 0.71 -3.29 3.23
N LEU A 101 1.38 -2.15 3.03
CA LEU A 101 2.85 -2.05 3.11
C LEU A 101 3.39 -2.32 4.52
N ARG A 102 2.55 -2.19 5.56
CA ARG A 102 2.90 -2.52 6.94
C ARG A 102 3.19 -4.00 7.13
N ASP A 103 2.54 -4.85 6.34
CA ASP A 103 2.68 -6.31 6.44
C ASP A 103 4.00 -6.79 5.82
N LEU A 104 4.73 -5.93 5.11
CA LEU A 104 6.05 -6.26 4.56
C LEU A 104 7.06 -6.63 5.67
N ASP A 105 6.87 -6.13 6.89
CA ASP A 105 7.66 -6.51 8.07
C ASP A 105 7.38 -7.94 8.55
N LEU A 106 6.23 -8.50 8.20
CA LEU A 106 5.83 -9.88 8.52
C LEU A 106 6.31 -10.88 7.45
N VAL A 107 6.67 -10.41 6.26
CA VAL A 107 7.12 -11.27 5.16
C VAL A 107 8.57 -11.70 5.36
N THR A 108 8.80 -13.01 5.21
CA THR A 108 10.08 -13.68 5.46
C THR A 108 10.50 -14.53 4.25
N PRO A 109 11.01 -13.93 3.16
CA PRO A 109 11.56 -14.70 2.04
C PRO A 109 12.67 -15.63 2.51
N ASP A 110 12.71 -16.86 1.95
CA ASP A 110 13.69 -17.87 2.31
C ASP A 110 15.11 -17.36 2.01
N PRO A 111 15.98 -17.20 3.02
CA PRO A 111 17.33 -16.66 2.83
C PRO A 111 18.21 -17.53 1.94
N LYS A 112 17.92 -18.84 1.80
CA LYS A 112 18.65 -19.72 0.86
C LYS A 112 18.28 -19.42 -0.59
N ARG A 113 17.02 -19.08 -0.87
CA ARG A 113 16.55 -18.75 -2.24
C ARG A 113 16.75 -17.27 -2.58
N PHE A 114 16.62 -16.38 -1.59
CA PHE A 114 16.66 -14.94 -1.74
C PHE A 114 17.70 -14.30 -0.80
N PRO A 115 19.00 -14.64 -0.93
CA PRO A 115 20.04 -14.18 0.00
C PRO A 115 20.27 -12.66 -0.02
N VAL A 116 19.81 -11.98 -1.07
CA VAL A 116 19.89 -10.52 -1.22
C VAL A 116 18.78 -9.77 -0.49
N PHE A 117 17.74 -10.48 -0.04
CA PHE A 117 16.63 -9.86 0.69
C PHE A 117 17.01 -9.66 2.15
N ASP A 118 17.20 -8.40 2.54
CA ASP A 118 17.55 -8.00 3.90
C ASP A 118 16.65 -6.86 4.41
N GLY A 119 16.85 -6.46 5.67
CA GLY A 119 16.09 -5.37 6.26
C GLY A 119 16.31 -4.00 5.59
N LYS A 120 17.44 -3.78 4.91
CA LYS A 120 17.71 -2.53 4.19
C LYS A 120 16.89 -2.49 2.90
N LEU A 121 16.86 -3.60 2.16
CA LEU A 121 16.05 -3.73 0.95
C LEU A 121 14.57 -3.64 1.28
N ARG A 122 14.10 -4.31 2.35
CA ARG A 122 12.71 -4.20 2.82
C ARG A 122 12.30 -2.75 3.06
N LYS A 123 13.10 -2.01 3.82
CA LYS A 123 12.86 -0.58 4.08
C LYS A 123 12.86 0.25 2.81
N ALA A 124 13.78 -0.03 1.88
CA ALA A 124 13.85 0.68 0.61
C ALA A 124 12.61 0.43 -0.26
N MET A 125 12.16 -0.83 -0.40
CA MET A 125 10.94 -1.19 -1.11
C MET A 125 9.70 -0.47 -0.56
N ARG A 126 9.56 -0.43 0.77
CA ARG A 126 8.47 0.31 1.42
C ARG A 126 8.55 1.80 1.10
N ALA A 127 9.74 2.38 1.23
CA ALA A 127 9.97 3.81 1.00
C ALA A 127 9.76 4.22 -0.47
N GLU A 128 10.05 3.36 -1.44
CA GLU A 128 9.70 3.57 -2.86
C GLU A 128 8.21 3.80 -3.02
N THR A 129 7.39 2.87 -2.54
CA THR A 129 5.94 2.93 -2.72
C THR A 129 5.31 4.09 -1.95
N GLU A 130 5.76 4.35 -0.72
CA GLU A 130 5.30 5.50 0.05
C GLU A 130 5.68 6.83 -0.62
N THR A 131 6.92 6.96 -1.10
CA THR A 131 7.36 8.18 -1.80
C THR A 131 6.62 8.38 -3.10
N PHE A 132 6.36 7.30 -3.84
CA PHE A 132 5.54 7.33 -5.05
C PHE A 132 4.12 7.82 -4.77
N PHE A 133 3.42 7.24 -3.77
CA PHE A 133 2.10 7.71 -3.36
C PHE A 133 2.13 9.18 -2.94
N HIS A 134 3.10 9.56 -2.10
CA HIS A 134 3.23 10.93 -1.60
C HIS A 134 3.42 11.92 -2.75
N TYR A 135 4.23 11.56 -3.75
CA TYR A 135 4.44 12.37 -4.94
C TYR A 135 3.15 12.55 -5.74
N LEU A 136 2.39 11.48 -6.00
CA LEU A 136 1.12 11.58 -6.72
C LEU A 136 0.14 12.51 -6.00
N LEU A 137 0.04 12.38 -4.66
CA LEU A 137 -0.82 13.21 -3.84
C LEU A 137 -0.39 14.68 -3.84
N ARG A 138 0.91 14.95 -3.60
CA ARG A 138 1.45 16.31 -3.45
C ARG A 138 1.43 17.08 -4.77
N GLU A 139 1.76 16.41 -5.86
CA GLU A 139 1.79 17.02 -7.19
C GLU A 139 0.44 16.92 -7.93
N ASN A 140 -0.61 16.46 -7.25
CA ASN A 140 -1.97 16.28 -7.79
C ASN A 140 -1.96 15.55 -9.15
N ARG A 141 -1.22 14.44 -9.21
CA ARG A 141 -1.05 13.64 -10.42
C ARG A 141 -2.33 12.82 -10.70
N PRO A 142 -2.56 12.43 -11.97
CA PRO A 142 -3.64 11.51 -12.31
C PRO A 142 -3.56 10.22 -11.49
N VAL A 143 -4.69 9.77 -10.94
CA VAL A 143 -4.76 8.51 -10.19
C VAL A 143 -4.38 7.30 -11.05
N THR A 144 -4.52 7.39 -12.37
CA THR A 144 -4.11 6.33 -13.31
C THR A 144 -2.61 6.06 -13.27
N GLU A 145 -1.78 7.03 -12.83
CA GLU A 145 -0.35 6.83 -12.67
C GLU A 145 -0.02 5.74 -11.65
N PHE A 146 -0.93 5.40 -10.71
CA PHE A 146 -0.76 4.21 -9.87
C PHE A 146 -0.63 2.91 -10.69
N LEU A 147 -1.14 2.86 -11.92
CA LEU A 147 -1.11 1.67 -12.76
C LEU A 147 -0.06 1.77 -13.87
N ASP A 148 0.09 2.93 -14.50
CA ASP A 148 0.84 3.06 -15.76
C ASP A 148 2.08 3.96 -15.71
N ALA A 149 2.40 4.56 -14.54
CA ALA A 149 3.54 5.45 -14.40
C ALA A 149 4.82 4.81 -14.93
N ASP A 150 5.54 5.55 -15.77
CA ASP A 150 6.80 5.15 -16.38
C ASP A 150 8.02 5.64 -15.58
N TYR A 151 7.83 5.94 -14.30
CA TYR A 151 8.84 6.39 -13.37
C TYR A 151 8.62 5.80 -11.98
N THR A 152 9.68 5.73 -11.18
CA THR A 152 9.62 5.38 -9.75
C THR A 152 10.68 6.14 -8.95
N PHE A 153 10.79 5.88 -7.65
CA PHE A 153 11.75 6.48 -6.74
C PHE A 153 12.77 5.45 -6.28
N ILE A 154 14.05 5.68 -6.60
CA ILE A 154 15.13 4.71 -6.40
C ILE A 154 16.24 5.29 -5.53
N ASN A 155 16.73 4.48 -4.61
CA ASN A 155 17.95 4.69 -3.83
C ASN A 155 18.93 3.52 -4.07
N ALA A 156 20.08 3.52 -3.40
CA ALA A 156 21.14 2.54 -3.62
C ALA A 156 20.71 1.06 -3.45
N PRO A 157 19.98 0.66 -2.38
CA PRO A 157 19.44 -0.70 -2.28
C PRO A 157 18.54 -1.10 -3.45
N LEU A 158 17.58 -0.26 -3.84
CA LEU A 158 16.66 -0.54 -4.95
C LEU A 158 17.36 -0.58 -6.30
N ALA A 159 18.34 0.30 -6.52
CA ALA A 159 19.11 0.31 -7.75
C ALA A 159 19.80 -1.03 -7.98
N ARG A 160 20.45 -1.58 -6.95
CA ARG A 160 21.05 -2.93 -7.02
C ARG A 160 20.00 -4.00 -7.26
N HIS A 161 18.86 -3.91 -6.57
CA HIS A 161 17.76 -4.87 -6.70
C HIS A 161 17.14 -4.88 -8.10
N TYR A 162 17.04 -3.72 -8.74
CA TYR A 162 16.49 -3.55 -10.09
C TYR A 162 17.54 -3.65 -11.20
N GLY A 163 18.79 -3.97 -10.87
CA GLY A 163 19.85 -4.17 -11.88
C GLY A 163 20.37 -2.89 -12.54
N LEU A 164 20.21 -1.73 -11.87
CA LEU A 164 20.69 -0.46 -12.38
C LEU A 164 22.19 -0.27 -12.09
N SER A 165 22.95 0.11 -13.10
CA SER A 165 24.42 0.26 -13.06
C SER A 165 24.91 1.63 -12.56
N SER A 166 24.02 2.63 -12.48
CA SER A 166 24.37 3.99 -12.04
C SER A 166 24.64 4.06 -10.53
N LYS A 167 25.52 4.97 -10.08
CA LYS A 167 25.75 5.20 -8.66
C LYS A 167 24.58 5.99 -8.06
N PHE A 168 23.76 5.32 -7.26
CA PHE A 168 22.71 5.94 -6.45
C PHE A 168 23.20 6.17 -5.03
N GLY A 169 22.72 7.24 -4.39
CA GLY A 169 22.93 7.50 -2.96
C GLY A 169 21.85 6.85 -2.09
N ASP A 170 21.87 7.17 -0.80
CA ASP A 170 20.87 6.65 0.16
C ASP A 170 19.49 7.31 0.01
N GLY A 171 19.45 8.53 -0.52
CA GLY A 171 18.21 9.26 -0.79
C GLY A 171 17.45 8.70 -2.00
N LEU A 172 16.12 8.75 -1.91
CA LEU A 172 15.22 8.38 -3.02
C LEU A 172 15.20 9.47 -4.08
N GLN A 173 15.35 9.07 -5.34
CA GLN A 173 15.39 9.96 -6.49
C GLN A 173 14.39 9.48 -7.54
N ARG A 174 13.65 10.40 -8.16
CA ARG A 174 12.76 10.06 -9.26
C ARG A 174 13.58 9.61 -10.48
N VAL A 175 13.24 8.45 -11.04
CA VAL A 175 13.92 7.84 -12.19
C VAL A 175 12.90 7.41 -13.22
N SER A 176 13.15 7.71 -14.49
CA SER A 176 12.38 7.16 -15.61
C SER A 176 12.66 5.66 -15.77
N LEU A 177 11.65 4.82 -15.62
CA LEU A 177 11.71 3.37 -15.83
C LEU A 177 11.92 3.07 -17.33
N LYS A 178 11.24 3.83 -18.19
CA LYS A 178 11.32 3.68 -19.66
C LYS A 178 12.72 3.95 -20.20
N GLU A 179 13.34 5.07 -19.81
CA GLU A 179 14.70 5.43 -20.26
C GLU A 179 15.76 4.47 -19.72
N ARG A 180 15.48 3.82 -18.59
CA ARG A 180 16.34 2.79 -18.00
C ARG A 180 16.08 1.39 -18.54
N GLY A 181 15.11 1.20 -19.43
CA GLY A 181 14.76 -0.09 -19.99
C GLY A 181 14.23 -1.08 -18.95
N LEU A 182 13.67 -0.59 -17.84
CA LEU A 182 13.08 -1.46 -16.81
C LEU A 182 11.64 -1.81 -17.22
N PRO A 183 11.25 -3.10 -17.24
CA PRO A 183 9.91 -3.54 -17.65
C PRO A 183 8.83 -3.29 -16.58
N ARG A 184 8.95 -2.20 -15.81
CA ARG A 184 8.09 -1.84 -14.67
C ARG A 184 7.18 -0.68 -15.02
N ARG A 185 5.95 -0.71 -14.49
CA ARG A 185 4.96 0.37 -14.55
C ARG A 185 4.09 0.37 -13.30
N GLY A 186 3.89 1.55 -12.73
CA GLY A 186 3.01 1.76 -11.57
C GLY A 186 3.30 0.85 -10.36
N VAL A 187 2.39 0.90 -9.39
CA VAL A 187 2.51 0.23 -8.09
C VAL A 187 2.44 -1.28 -8.19
N LEU A 188 1.77 -1.82 -9.22
CA LEU A 188 1.65 -3.27 -9.45
C LEU A 188 3.01 -3.94 -9.64
N THR A 189 4.00 -3.19 -10.12
CA THR A 189 5.35 -3.69 -10.39
C THR A 189 6.38 -3.23 -9.35
N HIS A 190 5.95 -2.59 -8.26
CA HIS A 190 6.84 -2.27 -7.15
C HIS A 190 7.24 -3.54 -6.39
N ALA A 191 8.51 -3.66 -6.01
CA ALA A 191 8.97 -4.85 -5.30
C ALA A 191 8.30 -5.05 -3.93
N SER A 192 7.83 -3.99 -3.26
CA SER A 192 7.06 -4.14 -2.01
C SER A 192 5.78 -4.94 -2.23
N VAL A 193 5.01 -4.62 -3.27
CA VAL A 193 3.74 -5.29 -3.60
C VAL A 193 4.00 -6.70 -4.09
N LEU A 194 4.97 -6.88 -4.99
CA LEU A 194 5.32 -8.19 -5.55
C LEU A 194 5.83 -9.15 -4.46
N THR A 195 6.54 -8.64 -3.46
CA THR A 195 7.02 -9.42 -2.30
C THR A 195 5.88 -9.75 -1.34
N LEU A 196 5.05 -8.76 -1.01
CA LEU A 196 3.90 -8.90 -0.12
C LEU A 196 2.93 -9.98 -0.63
N THR A 197 2.77 -10.06 -1.94
CA THR A 197 1.83 -10.97 -2.61
C THR A 197 2.47 -12.29 -3.04
N SER A 198 3.61 -12.66 -2.47
CA SER A 198 4.31 -13.92 -2.74
C SER A 198 4.39 -14.82 -1.50
N ASN A 199 4.88 -16.04 -1.68
CA ASN A 199 5.24 -16.95 -0.59
C ASN A 199 6.74 -16.83 -0.27
N PRO A 200 7.20 -17.28 0.92
CA PRO A 200 8.60 -17.21 1.31
C PRO A 200 9.58 -17.76 0.27
N THR A 201 9.18 -18.81 -0.43
CA THR A 201 10.01 -19.58 -1.34
C THR A 201 9.70 -19.30 -2.82
N ARG A 202 8.53 -18.76 -3.17
CA ARG A 202 8.05 -18.69 -4.57
C ARG A 202 7.00 -17.61 -4.79
N THR A 203 6.76 -17.27 -6.05
CA THR A 203 5.65 -16.39 -6.46
C THR A 203 4.30 -17.01 -6.14
N SER A 204 3.24 -16.19 -6.13
CA SER A 204 1.86 -16.68 -5.98
C SER A 204 0.91 -15.87 -6.87
N PRO A 205 0.57 -16.37 -8.08
CA PRO A 205 -0.41 -15.75 -8.96
C PRO A 205 -1.75 -15.49 -8.26
N VAL A 206 -2.20 -16.44 -7.44
CA VAL A 206 -3.45 -16.33 -6.67
C VAL A 206 -3.39 -15.13 -5.71
N LYS A 207 -2.34 -15.00 -4.88
CA LYS A 207 -2.20 -13.87 -3.94
C LYS A 207 -2.05 -12.54 -4.67
N ARG A 208 -1.31 -12.51 -5.78
CA ARG A 208 -1.16 -11.32 -6.64
C ARG A 208 -2.49 -10.87 -7.22
N GLY A 209 -3.21 -11.78 -7.87
CA GLY A 209 -4.53 -11.53 -8.44
C GLY A 209 -5.54 -11.08 -7.39
N LYS A 210 -5.59 -11.79 -6.24
CA LYS A 210 -6.43 -11.40 -5.11
C LYS A 210 -6.14 -9.98 -4.64
N TRP A 211 -4.87 -9.64 -4.44
CA TRP A 211 -4.48 -8.30 -3.99
C TRP A 211 -4.93 -7.21 -4.97
N VAL A 212 -4.86 -7.46 -6.28
CA VAL A 212 -5.35 -6.51 -7.30
C VAL A 212 -6.88 -6.38 -7.24
N LEU A 213 -7.62 -7.48 -7.12
CA LEU A 213 -9.08 -7.45 -6.99
C LEU A 213 -9.52 -6.67 -5.75
N ASP A 214 -8.88 -6.93 -4.60
CA ASP A 214 -9.23 -6.33 -3.32
C ASP A 214 -8.84 -4.85 -3.25
N ASN A 215 -7.59 -4.52 -3.62
CA ASN A 215 -7.01 -3.20 -3.35
C ASN A 215 -7.10 -2.24 -4.52
N ILE A 216 -7.24 -2.72 -5.76
CA ILE A 216 -7.25 -1.87 -6.95
C ILE A 216 -8.63 -1.83 -7.60
N LEU A 217 -9.24 -2.99 -7.84
CA LEU A 217 -10.50 -3.08 -8.59
C LEU A 217 -11.76 -2.96 -7.71
N GLY A 218 -11.64 -3.17 -6.39
CA GLY A 218 -12.77 -3.12 -5.47
C GLY A 218 -13.80 -4.23 -5.70
N THR A 219 -13.35 -5.36 -6.26
CA THR A 219 -14.18 -6.53 -6.61
C THR A 219 -13.64 -7.79 -5.91
N PRO A 220 -13.66 -7.82 -4.56
CA PRO A 220 -12.96 -8.82 -3.79
C PRO A 220 -13.39 -10.24 -4.16
N ALA A 221 -12.41 -11.14 -4.24
CA ALA A 221 -12.67 -12.55 -4.49
C ALA A 221 -13.50 -13.16 -3.36
N LYS A 222 -14.38 -14.12 -3.70
CA LYS A 222 -15.12 -14.90 -2.69
C LYS A 222 -14.14 -15.64 -1.80
N GLU A 223 -14.52 -15.84 -0.54
CA GLU A 223 -13.73 -16.65 0.38
C GLU A 223 -13.56 -18.07 -0.17
N PRO A 224 -12.36 -18.67 -0.01
CA PRO A 224 -12.16 -20.04 -0.44
C PRO A 224 -13.05 -20.99 0.39
N PRO A 225 -13.47 -22.12 -0.19
CA PRO A 225 -14.12 -23.18 0.58
C PRO A 225 -13.24 -23.64 1.77
N PRO A 226 -13.83 -24.15 2.86
CA PRO A 226 -13.06 -24.86 3.87
C PRO A 226 -12.33 -26.08 3.24
N ASP A 227 -11.16 -26.42 3.77
CA ASP A 227 -10.34 -27.58 3.38
C ASP A 227 -9.72 -27.57 1.95
N VAL A 228 -9.38 -26.40 1.41
CA VAL A 228 -8.55 -26.33 0.18
C VAL A 228 -7.11 -26.77 0.51
N PRO A 229 -6.58 -27.86 -0.11
CA PRO A 229 -5.20 -28.28 0.11
C PRO A 229 -4.22 -27.22 -0.40
N GLU A 230 -3.15 -26.97 0.35
CA GLU A 230 -2.06 -26.14 -0.16
C GLU A 230 -1.45 -26.76 -1.43
N LEU A 231 -1.04 -25.90 -2.36
CA LEU A 231 -0.19 -26.31 -3.47
C LEU A 231 1.14 -26.84 -2.91
N VAL A 232 1.27 -28.17 -2.86
CA VAL A 232 2.41 -28.88 -2.29
C VAL A 232 3.68 -28.51 -3.07
N GLU A 233 4.66 -27.93 -2.39
CA GLU A 233 5.98 -27.72 -2.96
C GLU A 233 6.69 -29.04 -3.19
N ASN A 234 7.30 -29.21 -4.36
CA ASN A 234 8.13 -30.37 -4.68
C ASN A 234 7.39 -31.71 -4.52
N SER A 235 6.08 -31.77 -4.78
CA SER A 235 5.41 -33.06 -4.96
C SER A 235 6.06 -33.80 -6.14
N PRO A 236 6.08 -35.14 -6.17
CA PRO A 236 6.53 -35.88 -7.34
C PRO A 236 5.84 -35.43 -8.65
N GLU A 237 4.63 -34.87 -8.54
CA GLU A 237 3.83 -34.33 -9.65
C GLU A 237 4.25 -32.94 -10.14
N SER A 238 5.03 -32.20 -9.35
CA SER A 238 5.61 -30.90 -9.73
C SER A 238 6.83 -31.04 -10.66
N GLY A 239 7.25 -32.27 -10.98
CA GLY A 239 8.42 -32.63 -11.79
C GLY A 239 8.66 -31.78 -13.04
N GLY A 240 9.43 -30.69 -12.88
CA GLY A 240 9.78 -29.77 -13.96
C GLY A 240 8.62 -28.92 -14.51
N LYS A 241 7.47 -28.88 -13.82
CA LYS A 241 6.32 -28.06 -14.22
C LYS A 241 6.50 -26.61 -13.80
N THR A 242 6.12 -25.67 -14.65
CA THR A 242 6.02 -24.25 -14.29
C THR A 242 4.91 -24.04 -13.26
N LEU A 243 4.94 -22.90 -12.56
CA LEU A 243 3.87 -22.56 -11.62
C LEU A 243 2.50 -22.46 -12.32
N ARG A 244 2.47 -21.97 -13.56
CA ARG A 244 1.26 -21.95 -14.40
C ARG A 244 0.73 -23.37 -14.65
N GLU A 245 1.60 -24.31 -15.02
CA GLU A 245 1.24 -25.72 -15.23
C GLU A 245 0.75 -26.39 -13.94
N GLN A 246 1.36 -26.08 -12.79
CA GLN A 246 0.92 -26.60 -11.49
C GLN A 246 -0.46 -26.05 -11.09
N LEU A 247 -0.68 -24.75 -11.32
CA LEU A 247 -1.95 -24.10 -11.00
C LEU A 247 -3.07 -24.55 -11.92
N ALA A 248 -2.77 -24.80 -13.20
CA ALA A 248 -3.72 -25.35 -14.17
C ALA A 248 -4.33 -26.66 -13.64
N VAL A 249 -3.49 -27.62 -13.20
CA VAL A 249 -3.94 -28.89 -12.60
C VAL A 249 -4.83 -28.66 -11.37
N HIS A 250 -4.48 -27.69 -10.52
CA HIS A 250 -5.28 -27.36 -9.34
C HIS A 250 -6.65 -26.75 -9.71
N SER A 251 -6.67 -25.91 -10.74
CA SER A 251 -7.86 -25.20 -11.23
C SER A 251 -8.81 -26.05 -12.07
N GLU A 252 -8.43 -27.27 -12.48
CA GLU A 252 -9.28 -28.18 -13.27
C GLU A 252 -10.55 -28.64 -12.52
N LYS A 253 -10.54 -28.57 -11.17
CA LYS A 253 -11.73 -28.87 -10.37
C LYS A 253 -12.75 -27.74 -10.52
N PRO A 254 -14.02 -28.01 -10.89
CA PRO A 254 -15.04 -26.98 -11.10
C PRO A 254 -15.24 -26.02 -9.92
N LEU A 255 -15.09 -26.53 -8.69
CA LEU A 255 -15.18 -25.73 -7.46
C LEU A 255 -14.07 -24.66 -7.38
N CYS A 256 -12.87 -24.98 -7.88
CA CYS A 256 -11.69 -24.12 -7.83
C CYS A 256 -11.65 -23.15 -9.03
N ALA A 257 -12.02 -23.60 -10.23
CA ALA A 257 -12.10 -22.77 -11.43
C ALA A 257 -12.92 -21.48 -11.24
N SER A 258 -14.01 -21.58 -10.48
CA SER A 258 -14.95 -20.48 -10.23
C SER A 258 -14.31 -19.25 -9.56
N CYS A 259 -13.27 -19.46 -8.74
CA CYS A 259 -12.54 -18.38 -8.06
C CYS A 259 -11.22 -18.06 -8.78
N HIS A 260 -10.59 -19.05 -9.40
CA HIS A 260 -9.29 -18.89 -10.06
C HIS A 260 -9.36 -18.08 -11.36
N THR A 261 -10.46 -18.19 -12.13
CA THR A 261 -10.58 -17.55 -13.45
C THR A 261 -10.37 -16.02 -13.42
N SER A 262 -10.82 -15.34 -12.37
CA SER A 262 -10.68 -13.88 -12.24
C SER A 262 -9.32 -13.43 -11.69
N MET A 263 -8.68 -14.25 -10.85
CA MET A 263 -7.42 -13.90 -10.17
C MET A 263 -6.18 -14.36 -10.94
N ASP A 264 -6.20 -15.58 -11.47
CA ASP A 264 -5.02 -16.24 -12.00
C ASP A 264 -4.46 -15.51 -13.21
N ALA A 265 -5.33 -15.05 -14.12
CA ALA A 265 -4.89 -14.26 -15.27
C ALA A 265 -4.12 -13.01 -14.82
N ILE A 266 -4.66 -12.24 -13.86
CA ILE A 266 -4.01 -11.05 -13.32
C ILE A 266 -2.68 -11.42 -12.66
N GLY A 267 -2.65 -12.50 -11.88
CA GLY A 267 -1.44 -12.98 -11.24
C GLY A 267 -0.35 -13.43 -12.23
N PHE A 268 -0.76 -14.12 -13.30
CA PHE A 268 0.14 -14.60 -14.34
C PHE A 268 0.79 -13.47 -15.15
N ALA A 269 0.07 -12.37 -15.35
CA ALA A 269 0.62 -11.15 -15.97
C ALA A 269 1.88 -10.62 -15.25
N LEU A 270 2.05 -10.98 -13.97
CA LEU A 270 3.15 -10.53 -13.13
C LEU A 270 4.22 -11.63 -12.92
N GLU A 271 4.11 -12.81 -13.55
CA GLU A 271 5.01 -13.93 -13.24
C GLU A 271 6.47 -13.73 -13.71
N ASN A 272 6.71 -12.78 -14.61
CA ASN A 272 8.06 -12.29 -14.90
C ASN A 272 8.73 -11.59 -13.71
N TYR A 273 8.02 -11.37 -12.61
CA TYR A 273 8.60 -10.93 -11.35
C TYR A 273 8.71 -12.08 -10.36
N ASP A 274 9.92 -12.35 -9.85
CA ASP A 274 10.15 -13.35 -8.80
C ASP A 274 9.51 -12.97 -7.46
N ALA A 275 9.66 -13.82 -6.46
CA ALA A 275 9.01 -13.66 -5.15
C ALA A 275 9.47 -12.41 -4.37
N ILE A 276 10.59 -11.79 -4.75
CA ILE A 276 11.06 -10.53 -4.19
C ILE A 276 10.97 -9.38 -5.21
N GLY A 277 10.24 -9.59 -6.30
CA GLY A 277 9.95 -8.61 -7.31
C GLY A 277 11.07 -8.34 -8.31
N ARG A 278 12.09 -9.20 -8.47
CA ARG A 278 13.11 -9.07 -9.54
C ARG A 278 12.59 -9.62 -10.86
N TRP A 279 13.05 -9.06 -11.97
CA TRP A 279 12.68 -9.58 -13.29
C TRP A 279 13.31 -10.96 -13.55
N ARG A 280 12.55 -11.85 -14.19
CA ARG A 280 12.96 -13.18 -14.66
C ARG A 280 12.24 -13.51 -15.97
N GLU A 281 12.89 -14.31 -16.80
CA GLU A 281 12.34 -14.78 -18.08
C GLU A 281 11.97 -16.26 -18.07
N ARG A 282 12.42 -16.99 -17.04
CA ARG A 282 12.24 -18.44 -16.94
C ARG A 282 11.69 -18.87 -15.59
N ASP A 283 10.86 -19.90 -15.63
CA ASP A 283 10.35 -20.63 -14.48
C ASP A 283 10.51 -22.13 -14.72
N ALA A 284 11.05 -22.87 -13.75
CA ALA A 284 11.41 -24.28 -13.90
C ALA A 284 12.22 -24.61 -15.18
N GLY A 285 13.06 -23.66 -15.65
CA GLY A 285 13.87 -23.81 -16.86
C GLY A 285 13.14 -23.51 -18.18
N LYS A 286 11.81 -23.34 -18.16
CA LYS A 286 10.99 -23.00 -19.32
C LYS A 286 10.77 -21.47 -19.41
N PRO A 287 10.55 -20.90 -20.60
CA PRO A 287 10.12 -19.50 -20.74
C PRO A 287 8.83 -19.24 -19.95
N ILE A 288 8.74 -18.07 -19.33
CA ILE A 288 7.51 -17.61 -18.67
C ILE A 288 6.52 -17.17 -19.75
N ASP A 289 5.32 -17.74 -19.68
CA ASP A 289 4.15 -17.26 -20.39
C ASP A 289 3.39 -16.31 -19.46
N ALA A 290 3.36 -15.03 -19.81
CA ALA A 290 2.61 -13.98 -19.12
C ALA A 290 1.32 -13.59 -19.84
N ASP A 291 0.99 -14.26 -20.95
CA ASP A 291 -0.23 -13.98 -21.70
C ASP A 291 -1.45 -14.44 -20.91
N GLY A 292 -2.56 -13.73 -21.08
CA GLY A 292 -3.77 -14.09 -20.39
C GLY A 292 -5.02 -13.42 -20.93
N LYS A 293 -6.15 -13.84 -20.37
CA LYS A 293 -7.48 -13.34 -20.69
C LYS A 293 -8.21 -13.01 -19.40
N LEU A 294 -8.70 -11.79 -19.28
CA LEU A 294 -9.52 -11.36 -18.16
C LEU A 294 -10.89 -12.02 -18.20
N ALA A 295 -11.58 -12.08 -17.06
CA ALA A 295 -12.93 -12.64 -16.95
C ALA A 295 -13.96 -11.88 -17.83
N THR A 296 -13.68 -10.62 -18.14
CA THR A 296 -14.45 -9.74 -19.04
C THR A 296 -14.21 -10.01 -20.52
N GLY A 297 -13.15 -10.76 -20.87
CA GLY A 297 -12.89 -11.26 -22.22
C GLY A 297 -11.68 -10.64 -22.91
N GLU A 298 -11.15 -9.52 -22.43
CA GLU A 298 -9.96 -8.86 -22.96
C GLU A 298 -8.70 -9.71 -22.77
N THR A 299 -7.81 -9.68 -23.74
CA THR A 299 -6.54 -10.42 -23.74
C THR A 299 -5.35 -9.47 -23.54
N PHE A 300 -4.27 -9.96 -22.93
CA PHE A 300 -3.02 -9.22 -22.73
C PHE A 300 -1.80 -10.13 -22.92
N SER A 301 -0.64 -9.50 -23.11
CA SER A 301 0.69 -10.08 -23.31
C SER A 301 1.77 -9.20 -22.70
#